data_AF-A0A956QL70-F1
#
_entry.id   AF-A0A956QL70-F1
#
_cell.length_a   1.000
_cell.length_b   1.000
_cell.length_c   1.000
_cell.angle_alpha   90.00
_cell.angle_beta   90.00
_cell.angle_gamma   90.00
#
_symmetry.space_group_name_H-M   'P 1'
#
loop_
_entity.id
_entity.type
_entity.pdbx_description
1 polymer ?
#
loop_
_entity_poly.entity_id
_entity_poly.type
_entity_poly.pdbx_seq_one_letter_code
_entity_poly.pdbx_strand_id
1 'polypeptide(L)'
;LAQKTFPHLFEMYRTDGVEHTIYVGNSLAERDDFSKLHLKELRLWQLKTVCMMAQVCFEMESEMARPLQVAHLILAQSDPVGLRFSQEEKTFNVDGAYNTSYEIIKKRIDKAHIKGTDERLTQPGKIALVYSQTSEAEEYRLYIDYLQQQGYLQAGIETLDLEDLQGV
;
A
#
# COMPACT_ATOMS: atom_id res chain seq x y z
N LEU A 1 3.83 2.71 17.46
CA LEU A 1 3.11 1.51 17.96
C LEU A 1 3.49 0.26 17.17
N ALA A 2 3.45 0.27 15.83
CA ALA A 2 3.86 -0.89 15.01
C ALA A 2 5.35 -1.27 15.12
N GLN A 3 6.28 -0.31 15.10
CA GLN A 3 7.73 -0.59 15.25
C GLN A 3 8.11 -1.21 16.62
N LYS A 4 7.22 -1.10 17.63
CA LYS A 4 7.39 -1.81 18.91
C LYS A 4 7.03 -3.29 18.80
N THR A 5 6.23 -3.67 17.80
CA THR A 5 5.80 -5.06 17.56
C THR A 5 6.88 -5.80 16.77
N PHE A 6 7.40 -5.19 15.71
CA PHE A 6 8.58 -5.71 15.00
C PHE A 6 9.39 -4.56 14.39
N PRO A 7 10.73 -4.52 14.56
CA PRO A 7 11.57 -3.50 13.94
C PRO A 7 11.43 -3.49 12.41
N HIS A 8 11.17 -2.31 11.85
CA HIS A 8 11.03 -2.14 10.41
C HIS A 8 11.47 -0.75 9.97
N LEU A 9 11.99 -0.67 8.75
CA LEU A 9 12.27 0.60 8.09
C LEU A 9 10.95 1.18 7.55
N PHE A 10 10.70 2.44 7.87
CA PHE A 10 9.53 3.18 7.41
C PHE A 10 9.99 4.37 6.59
N GLU A 11 9.66 4.36 5.30
CA GLU A 11 9.93 5.47 4.38
C GLU A 11 8.63 6.19 4.07
N MET A 12 8.64 7.52 4.12
CA MET A 12 7.46 8.33 3.87
C MET A 12 7.83 9.56 3.05
N TYR A 13 7.04 9.78 2.00
CA TYR A 13 7.14 10.92 1.10
C TYR A 13 5.85 11.73 1.19
N ARG A 14 5.99 13.05 1.30
CA ARG A 14 4.86 13.97 1.43
C ARG A 14 4.96 15.03 0.34
N THR A 15 3.93 15.10 -0.49
CA THR A 15 3.74 16.13 -1.52
C THR A 15 2.38 16.79 -1.27
N ASP A 16 1.53 16.83 -2.30
CA ASP A 16 0.09 16.99 -2.21
C ASP A 16 -0.64 15.79 -1.57
N GLY A 17 -0.01 14.60 -1.57
CA GLY A 17 -0.46 13.39 -0.88
C GLY A 17 0.55 12.87 0.14
N VAL A 18 0.26 11.69 0.70
CA VAL A 18 1.17 10.94 1.58
C VAL A 18 1.38 9.55 1.00
N GLU A 19 2.62 9.25 0.65
CA GLU A 19 3.06 7.92 0.26
C GLU A 19 3.97 7.37 1.35
N HIS A 20 3.86 6.07 1.65
CA HIS A 20 4.80 5.41 2.54
C HIS A 20 5.05 3.96 2.13
N THR A 21 6.24 3.48 2.42
CA THR A 21 6.67 2.08 2.22
C THR A 21 7.25 1.55 3.52
N ILE A 22 6.97 0.28 3.81
CA ILE A 22 7.47 -0.40 5.00
C ILE A 22 8.30 -1.60 4.57
N TYR A 23 9.56 -1.64 5.02
CA TYR A 23 10.44 -2.78 4.80
C TYR A 23 10.67 -3.50 6.12
N VAL A 24 10.47 -4.83 6.09
CA VAL A 24 10.58 -5.67 7.28
C VAL A 24 11.27 -6.99 6.92
N GLY A 25 12.12 -7.47 7.83
CA GLY A 25 12.86 -8.72 7.66
C GLY A 25 14.00 -8.83 8.68
N ASN A 26 14.60 -10.02 8.80
CA ASN A 26 15.69 -10.27 9.75
C ASN A 26 16.89 -9.32 9.55
N SER A 27 17.19 -8.94 8.31
CA SER A 27 18.29 -8.01 8.03
C SER A 27 18.09 -6.59 8.59
N LEU A 28 16.88 -6.24 9.04
CA LEU A 28 16.55 -4.94 9.64
C LEU A 28 16.31 -5.01 11.16
N ALA A 29 16.31 -6.22 11.74
CA ALA A 29 16.10 -6.44 13.16
C ALA A 29 17.39 -6.99 13.80
N GLU A 30 17.66 -6.62 15.05
CA GLU A 30 18.75 -7.24 15.82
C GLU A 30 18.43 -8.69 16.21
N ARG A 31 17.16 -9.09 16.07
CA ARG A 31 16.62 -10.42 16.39
C ARG A 31 16.34 -11.20 15.11
N ASP A 32 16.69 -12.48 15.11
CA ASP A 32 16.52 -13.41 13.98
C ASP A 32 15.22 -14.24 14.11
N ASP A 33 14.10 -13.58 14.44
CA ASP A 33 12.80 -14.21 14.67
C ASP A 33 11.70 -13.68 13.72
N PHE A 34 12.07 -12.98 12.65
CA PHE A 34 11.12 -12.63 11.59
C PHE A 34 10.45 -13.87 11.02
N SER A 35 9.16 -13.75 10.79
CA SER A 35 8.36 -14.80 10.17
C SER A 35 7.33 -14.18 9.25
N LYS A 36 6.79 -14.99 8.34
CA LYS A 36 5.68 -14.56 7.49
C LYS A 36 4.45 -14.12 8.30
N LEU A 37 4.29 -14.60 9.55
CA LEU A 37 3.21 -14.14 10.43
C LEU A 37 3.36 -12.65 10.74
N HIS A 38 4.56 -12.19 11.09
CA HIS A 38 4.83 -10.77 11.34
C HIS A 38 4.53 -9.90 10.11
N LEU A 39 4.86 -10.39 8.90
CA LEU A 39 4.51 -9.70 7.65
C LEU A 39 2.99 -9.59 7.47
N LYS A 40 2.25 -10.66 7.73
CA LYS A 40 0.79 -10.68 7.63
C LYS A 40 0.14 -9.72 8.62
N GLU A 41 0.61 -9.71 9.86
CA GLU A 41 0.15 -8.77 10.90
C GLU A 41 0.40 -7.31 10.49
N LEU A 42 1.56 -7.01 9.92
CA LEU A 42 1.92 -5.67 9.47
C LEU A 42 1.06 -5.21 8.29
N ARG A 43 0.78 -6.11 7.32
CA ARG A 43 -0.12 -5.83 6.20
C ARG A 43 -1.55 -5.57 6.65
N LEU A 44 -2.08 -6.40 7.55
CA LEU A 44 -3.40 -6.19 8.13
C LEU A 44 -3.46 -4.86 8.89
N TRP A 45 -2.43 -4.56 9.69
CA TRP A 45 -2.31 -3.29 10.39
C TRP A 45 -2.28 -2.09 9.42
N GLN A 46 -1.53 -2.20 8.33
CA GLN A 46 -1.43 -1.15 7.31
C GLN A 46 -2.79 -0.92 6.64
N LEU A 47 -3.46 -1.99 6.17
CA LEU A 47 -4.79 -1.89 5.56
C LEU A 47 -5.81 -1.29 6.54
N LYS A 48 -5.82 -1.74 7.80
CA LYS A 48 -6.67 -1.18 8.85
C LYS A 48 -6.41 0.32 9.05
N THR A 49 -5.14 0.71 9.08
CA THR A 49 -4.75 2.12 9.22
C THR A 49 -5.27 2.95 8.04
N VAL A 50 -5.17 2.45 6.80
CA VAL A 50 -5.75 3.12 5.64
C VAL A 50 -7.27 3.25 5.75
N CYS A 51 -7.98 2.22 6.21
CA CYS A 51 -9.43 2.29 6.43
C CYS A 51 -9.80 3.39 7.44
N MET A 52 -9.08 3.45 8.57
CA MET A 52 -9.29 4.48 9.60
C MET A 52 -8.98 5.88 9.06
N MET A 53 -7.91 6.04 8.28
CA MET A 53 -7.58 7.31 7.64
C MET A 53 -8.68 7.74 6.66
N ALA A 54 -9.17 6.82 5.83
CA ALA A 54 -10.26 7.08 4.88
C ALA A 54 -11.52 7.56 5.59
N GLN A 55 -11.88 6.91 6.71
CA GLN A 55 -13.03 7.32 7.52
C GLN A 55 -12.86 8.74 8.07
N VAL A 56 -11.70 9.06 8.66
CA VAL A 56 -11.42 10.40 9.18
C VAL A 56 -11.48 11.44 8.06
N CYS A 57 -10.88 11.16 6.90
CA CYS A 57 -10.94 12.07 5.75
C CYS A 57 -12.39 12.30 5.27
N PHE A 58 -13.20 11.24 5.22
CA PHE A 58 -14.61 11.32 4.83
C PHE A 58 -15.45 12.15 5.81
N GLU A 59 -15.26 11.95 7.12
CA GLU A 59 -15.96 12.72 8.16
C GLU A 59 -15.59 14.21 8.08
N MET A 60 -14.29 14.51 7.90
CA MET A 60 -13.79 15.88 7.79
C MET A 60 -14.23 16.59 6.51
N GLU A 61 -14.51 15.87 5.41
CA GLU A 61 -14.92 16.46 4.13
C GLU A 61 -16.11 17.43 4.29
N SER A 62 -17.07 17.07 5.15
CA SER A 62 -18.27 17.87 5.44
C SER A 62 -18.00 19.19 6.18
N GLU A 63 -16.85 19.30 6.85
CA GLU A 63 -16.46 20.49 7.62
C GLU A 63 -15.62 21.48 6.79
N MET A 64 -15.19 21.08 5.59
CA MET A 64 -14.30 21.89 4.76
C MET A 64 -15.09 22.90 3.92
N ALA A 65 -14.61 24.15 3.88
CA ALA A 65 -15.19 25.20 3.02
C ALA A 65 -15.16 24.84 1.53
N ARG A 66 -14.23 23.95 1.13
CA ARG A 66 -14.20 23.27 -0.16
C ARG A 66 -13.94 21.79 0.11
N PRO A 67 -14.93 20.90 -0.15
CA PRO A 67 -14.75 19.47 0.02
C PRO A 67 -13.51 18.98 -0.73
N LEU A 68 -12.58 18.36 -0.01
CA LEU A 68 -11.40 17.74 -0.59
C LEU A 68 -11.55 16.22 -0.45
N GLN A 69 -11.75 15.57 -1.59
CA GLN A 69 -11.88 14.12 -1.64
C GLN A 69 -10.51 13.47 -1.75
N VAL A 70 -10.32 12.41 -0.96
CA VAL A 70 -9.09 11.62 -0.93
C VAL A 70 -9.38 10.24 -1.50
N ALA A 71 -8.47 9.75 -2.34
CA ALA A 71 -8.48 8.38 -2.82
C ALA A 71 -7.31 7.63 -2.18
N HIS A 72 -7.51 6.34 -1.90
CA HIS A 72 -6.53 5.50 -1.23
C HIS A 72 -6.09 4.36 -2.14
N LEU A 73 -4.80 4.08 -2.16
CA LEU A 73 -4.21 2.99 -2.93
C LEU A 73 -3.22 2.21 -2.07
N ILE A 74 -3.29 0.88 -2.17
CA ILE A 74 -2.32 -0.05 -1.61
C ILE A 74 -1.76 -0.87 -2.77
N LEU A 75 -0.44 -0.82 -2.94
CA LEU A 75 0.29 -1.71 -3.83
C LEU A 75 0.85 -2.87 -3.00
N ALA A 76 0.29 -4.06 -3.19
CA ALA A 76 0.77 -5.28 -2.56
C ALA A 76 2.03 -5.76 -3.29
N GLN A 77 3.08 -6.04 -2.51
CA GLN A 77 4.30 -6.68 -3.00
C GLN A 77 4.79 -7.69 -1.97
N SER A 78 5.07 -8.90 -2.44
CA SER A 78 5.51 -10.03 -1.60
C SER A 78 6.93 -10.49 -1.88
N ASP A 79 7.54 -10.00 -2.95
CA ASP A 79 8.88 -10.41 -3.34
C ASP A 79 9.94 -9.77 -2.41
N PRO A 80 10.89 -10.55 -1.88
CA PRO A 80 11.99 -10.01 -1.10
C PRO A 80 12.83 -9.02 -1.91
N VAL A 81 13.23 -7.93 -1.27
CA VAL A 81 14.07 -6.89 -1.87
C VAL A 81 15.35 -6.70 -1.08
N GLY A 82 16.46 -6.43 -1.80
CA GLY A 82 17.71 -6.01 -1.17
C GLY A 82 17.68 -4.52 -0.87
N LEU A 83 18.25 -4.08 0.25
CA LEU A 83 18.40 -2.67 0.60
C LEU A 83 19.89 -2.32 0.71
N ARG A 84 20.28 -1.16 0.16
CA ARG A 84 21.63 -0.62 0.25
C ARG A 84 21.59 0.81 0.74
N PHE A 85 22.42 1.13 1.73
CA PHE A 85 22.54 2.49 2.22
C PHE A 85 23.36 3.36 1.24
N SER A 86 22.76 4.46 0.79
CA SER A 86 23.43 5.51 0.01
C SER A 86 24.07 6.51 0.97
N GLN A 87 25.40 6.62 0.96
CA GLN A 87 26.10 7.60 1.81
C GLN A 87 25.83 9.04 1.40
N GLU A 88 25.66 9.29 0.10
CA GLU A 88 25.42 10.61 -0.46
C GLU A 88 24.01 11.12 -0.10
N GLU A 89 23.00 10.28 -0.33
CA GLU A 89 21.59 10.63 -0.08
C GLU A 89 21.20 10.42 1.39
N LYS A 90 22.00 9.65 2.13
CA LYS A 90 21.73 9.21 3.52
C LYS A 90 20.39 8.46 3.65
N THR A 91 20.01 7.74 2.61
CA THR A 91 18.78 6.94 2.51
C THR A 91 19.10 5.47 2.19
N PHE A 92 18.14 4.58 2.40
CA PHE A 92 18.22 3.21 1.89
C PHE A 92 17.59 3.16 0.50
N ASN A 93 18.32 2.63 -0.46
CA ASN A 93 17.84 2.41 -1.81
C ASN A 93 17.67 0.91 -2.05
N VAL A 94 16.60 0.52 -2.74
CA VAL A 94 16.37 -0.88 -3.11
C VAL A 94 17.40 -1.31 -4.19
N ASP A 95 18.00 -2.49 -4.02
CA ASP A 95 19.07 -3.04 -4.87
C ASP A 95 18.51 -3.92 -6.01
N GLY A 96 19.07 -3.81 -7.22
CA GLY A 96 18.77 -4.68 -8.37
C GLY A 96 17.74 -4.18 -9.41
N ALA A 97 17.66 -4.87 -10.56
CA ALA A 97 16.82 -4.50 -11.71
C ALA A 97 15.30 -4.64 -11.46
N TYR A 98 14.89 -5.53 -10.55
CA TYR A 98 13.48 -5.65 -10.11
C TYR A 98 12.96 -4.34 -9.49
N ASN A 99 13.84 -3.51 -8.95
CA ASN A 99 13.51 -2.21 -8.40
C ASN A 99 12.97 -1.24 -9.47
N THR A 100 13.52 -1.29 -10.68
CA THR A 100 13.14 -0.34 -11.74
C THR A 100 11.67 -0.53 -12.14
N SER A 101 11.22 -1.77 -12.29
CA SER A 101 9.81 -2.05 -12.61
C SER A 101 8.88 -1.61 -11.49
N TYR A 102 9.22 -1.86 -10.24
CA TYR A 102 8.39 -1.47 -9.09
C TYR A 102 8.26 0.06 -8.96
N GLU A 103 9.37 0.78 -9.02
CA GLU A 103 9.37 2.24 -8.94
C GLU A 103 8.69 2.89 -10.16
N ILE A 104 8.75 2.25 -11.34
CA ILE A 104 7.97 2.67 -12.51
C ILE A 104 6.48 2.46 -12.28
N ILE A 105 6.08 1.29 -11.77
CA ILE A 105 4.67 0.98 -11.46
C ILE A 105 4.14 2.00 -10.45
N LYS A 106 4.83 2.25 -9.35
CA LYS A 106 4.40 3.24 -8.33
C LYS A 106 4.12 4.62 -8.92
N LYS A 107 4.98 5.10 -9.84
CA LYS A 107 4.82 6.41 -10.48
C LYS A 107 3.63 6.47 -11.45
N ARG A 108 3.18 5.32 -11.96
CA ARG A 108 2.13 5.24 -13.00
C ARG A 108 0.79 4.79 -12.46
N ILE A 109 0.78 3.93 -11.44
CA ILE A 109 -0.40 3.25 -10.94
C ILE A 109 -1.46 4.22 -10.40
N ASP A 110 -1.02 5.34 -9.81
CA ASP A 110 -1.92 6.39 -9.35
C ASP A 110 -2.84 6.90 -10.48
N LYS A 111 -2.31 6.99 -11.71
CA LYS A 111 -2.99 7.54 -12.89
C LYS A 111 -3.54 6.47 -13.83
N ALA A 112 -3.47 5.20 -13.45
CA ALA A 112 -3.96 4.11 -14.27
C ALA A 112 -5.49 4.13 -14.38
N HIS A 113 -5.99 3.78 -15.56
CA HIS A 113 -7.41 3.55 -15.80
C HIS A 113 -7.77 2.07 -15.74
N ILE A 114 -9.04 1.82 -15.42
CA ILE A 114 -9.63 0.49 -15.51
C ILE A 114 -9.73 0.11 -16.99
N LYS A 115 -9.26 -1.09 -17.34
CA LYS A 115 -9.16 -1.56 -18.71
C LYS A 115 -10.50 -1.48 -19.44
N GLY A 116 -10.49 -0.82 -20.59
CA GLY A 116 -11.69 -0.63 -21.42
C GLY A 116 -12.61 0.51 -20.97
N THR A 117 -12.15 1.37 -20.04
CA THR A 117 -12.89 2.53 -19.54
C THR A 117 -11.98 3.75 -19.43
N ASP A 118 -12.57 4.94 -19.30
CA ASP A 118 -11.87 6.18 -18.94
C ASP A 118 -11.92 6.44 -17.41
N GLU A 119 -12.30 5.44 -16.61
CA GLU A 119 -12.39 5.58 -15.16
C GLU A 119 -11.01 5.31 -14.52
N ARG A 120 -10.54 6.24 -13.68
CA ARG A 120 -9.32 6.04 -12.90
C ARG A 120 -9.50 4.89 -11.91
N LEU A 121 -8.43 4.14 -11.65
CA LEU A 121 -8.40 3.10 -10.64
C LEU A 121 -8.76 3.62 -9.24
N THR A 122 -8.18 4.75 -8.85
CA THR A 122 -8.38 5.34 -7.53
C THR A 122 -9.63 6.24 -7.53
N GLN A 123 -10.58 5.92 -6.66
CA GLN A 123 -11.85 6.66 -6.54
C GLN A 123 -12.07 7.07 -5.07
N PRO A 124 -12.59 8.29 -4.81
CA PRO A 124 -13.03 8.67 -3.47
C PRO A 124 -14.03 7.69 -2.87
N GLY A 125 -13.90 7.45 -1.56
CA GLY A 125 -14.75 6.49 -0.85
C GLY A 125 -14.44 5.02 -1.13
N LYS A 126 -13.45 4.73 -2.01
CA LYS A 126 -12.93 3.38 -2.27
C LYS A 126 -11.46 3.29 -1.87
N ILE A 127 -11.01 2.06 -1.59
CA ILE A 127 -9.59 1.74 -1.45
C ILE A 127 -9.22 0.84 -2.63
N ALA A 128 -8.30 1.30 -3.47
CA ALA A 128 -7.74 0.49 -4.55
C ALA A 128 -6.65 -0.42 -3.97
N LEU A 129 -6.78 -1.72 -4.22
CA LEU A 129 -5.73 -2.69 -3.93
C LEU A 129 -5.17 -3.23 -5.25
N VAL A 130 -3.90 -2.96 -5.50
CA VAL A 130 -3.18 -3.43 -6.68
C VAL A 130 -2.24 -4.55 -6.27
N TYR A 131 -2.23 -5.64 -7.03
CA TYR A 131 -1.39 -6.80 -6.80
C TYR A 131 -0.88 -7.35 -8.13
N SER A 132 0.18 -8.15 -8.06
CA SER A 132 0.79 -8.79 -9.22
C SER A 132 0.62 -10.30 -9.23
N GLN A 133 0.43 -10.89 -8.04
CA GLN A 133 0.29 -12.33 -7.85
C GLN A 133 -1.07 -12.67 -7.25
N THR A 134 -1.70 -13.75 -7.72
CA THR A 134 -3.01 -14.19 -7.19
C THR A 134 -2.96 -14.48 -5.69
N SER A 135 -1.83 -14.99 -5.17
CA SER A 135 -1.64 -15.22 -3.74
C SER A 135 -1.72 -13.95 -2.89
N GLU A 136 -1.35 -12.79 -3.44
CA GLU A 136 -1.49 -11.50 -2.77
C GLU A 136 -2.97 -11.14 -2.64
N ALA A 137 -3.72 -11.30 -3.73
CA ALA A 137 -5.16 -11.05 -3.75
C ALA A 137 -5.88 -11.95 -2.74
N GLU A 138 -5.55 -13.24 -2.70
CA GLU A 138 -6.12 -14.20 -1.74
C GLU A 138 -5.82 -13.81 -0.29
N GLU A 139 -4.57 -13.43 0.01
CA GLU A 139 -4.19 -12.99 1.35
C GLU A 139 -4.94 -11.72 1.77
N TYR A 140 -4.99 -10.71 0.91
CA TYR A 140 -5.69 -9.47 1.22
C TYR A 140 -7.20 -9.64 1.32
N ARG A 141 -7.79 -10.60 0.60
CA ARG A 141 -9.22 -10.91 0.71
C ARG A 141 -9.58 -11.37 2.12
N LEU A 142 -8.72 -12.17 2.77
CA LEU A 142 -8.89 -12.53 4.17
C LEU A 142 -8.87 -11.31 5.10
N TYR A 143 -7.99 -10.35 4.83
CA TYR A 143 -7.92 -9.10 5.61
C TYR A 143 -9.16 -8.24 5.40
N ILE A 144 -9.62 -8.11 4.16
CA ILE A 144 -10.81 -7.34 3.81
C ILE A 144 -12.04 -7.96 4.48
N ASP A 145 -12.23 -9.28 4.38
CA ASP A 145 -13.35 -9.98 5.01
C ASP A 145 -13.35 -9.77 6.54
N TYR A 146 -12.19 -9.89 7.18
CA TYR A 146 -12.04 -9.60 8.61
C TYR A 146 -12.42 -8.15 8.93
N LEU A 147 -11.92 -7.17 8.16
CA LEU A 147 -12.20 -5.75 8.39
C LEU A 147 -13.66 -5.37 8.11
N GLN A 148 -14.32 -6.04 7.16
CA GLN A 148 -15.76 -5.91 6.92
C GLN A 148 -16.57 -6.42 8.13
N GLN A 149 -16.22 -7.57 8.70
CA GLN A 149 -16.86 -8.09 9.92
C GLN A 149 -16.68 -7.17 11.12
N GLN A 150 -15.55 -6.46 11.20
CA GLN A 150 -15.27 -5.47 12.24
C GLN A 150 -15.90 -4.09 11.95
N GLY A 151 -16.55 -3.90 10.80
CA GLY A 151 -17.21 -2.65 10.43
C GLY A 151 -16.29 -1.54 9.91
N TYR A 152 -15.03 -1.84 9.57
CA TYR A 152 -14.10 -0.87 8.97
C TYR A 152 -14.31 -0.71 7.47
N LEU A 153 -14.90 -1.70 6.80
CA LEU A 153 -15.16 -1.71 5.36
C LEU A 153 -16.59 -2.16 5.08
N GLN A 154 -17.19 -1.61 4.02
CA GLN A 154 -18.46 -2.09 3.51
C GLN A 154 -18.27 -3.29 2.57
N ALA A 155 -19.33 -4.06 2.36
CA ALA A 155 -19.36 -5.12 1.36
C ALA A 155 -19.28 -4.53 -0.07
N GLY A 156 -18.78 -5.32 -1.03
CA GLY A 156 -18.68 -4.91 -2.43
C GLY A 156 -17.25 -4.89 -2.97
N ILE A 157 -16.56 -6.04 -2.93
CA ILE A 157 -15.25 -6.19 -3.54
C ILE A 157 -15.42 -6.27 -5.06
N GLU A 158 -14.78 -5.36 -5.79
CA GLU A 158 -14.70 -5.37 -7.25
C GLU A 158 -13.34 -5.92 -7.68
N THR A 159 -13.33 -6.80 -8.69
CA THR A 159 -12.08 -7.30 -9.29
C THR A 159 -12.01 -6.74 -10.71
N LEU A 160 -10.98 -5.95 -10.97
CA LEU A 160 -10.86 -5.14 -12.17
C LEU A 160 -9.47 -5.35 -12.78
N ASP A 161 -9.41 -5.35 -14.11
CA ASP A 161 -8.16 -5.33 -14.84
C ASP A 161 -7.73 -3.88 -15.10
N LEU A 162 -6.43 -3.61 -15.04
CA LEU A 162 -5.86 -2.31 -15.36
C LEU A 162 -5.44 -2.25 -16.82
N GLU A 163 -5.41 -1.03 -17.37
CA GLU A 163 -4.74 -0.78 -18.65
C GLU A 163 -3.24 -1.11 -18.59
N ASP A 164 -2.65 -1.35 -19.76
CA ASP A 164 -1.23 -1.62 -19.86
C ASP A 164 -0.43 -0.39 -19.40
N LEU A 165 0.35 -0.54 -18.33
CA LEU A 165 1.20 0.52 -17.81
C LEU A 165 2.41 0.67 -18.75
N GLN A 166 2.43 1.72 -19.56
CA GLN A 166 3.50 1.95 -20.54
C GLN A 166 4.92 1.79 -19.94
N GLY A 167 5.71 0.88 -20.49
CA GLY A 167 7.10 0.64 -20.08
C GLY A 167 7.27 -0.43 -19.00
N VAL A 168 6.23 -1.22 -18.73
CA VAL A 168 6.24 -2.44 -17.92
C VAL A 168 5.73 -3.60 -18.78
#